data_AF-A0A537LRK7-F1
#
_entry.id   AF-A0A537LRK7-F1
#
_cell.length_a   1.000
_cell.length_b   1.000
_cell.length_c   1.000
_cell.angle_alpha   90.00
_cell.angle_beta   90.00
_cell.angle_gamma   90.00
#
_symmetry.space_group_name_H-M   'P 1'
#
loop_
_entity.id
_entity.type
_entity.pdbx_description
1 polymer ?
#
loop_
_entity_poly.entity_id
_entity_poly.type
_entity_poly.pdbx_seq_one_letter_code
_entity_poly.pdbx_strand_id
1 'polypeptide(L)'
;MRKKTVRDVAVAGRRVFVRVDFNVPLDQGRITDDHRITASLPTIAYLGEHGAMPVLASHLGRPKGVDDALRMDPIARRLEELLHRPVRKLDDCVGPSVEPVIGAMRPGEIVLLENLRFHPGE
;
A
#
# COMPACT_ATOMS: atom_id res chain seq x y z
N MET A 1 -21.23 14.79 -4.07
CA MET A 1 -20.97 13.53 -3.33
C MET A 1 -21.39 13.70 -1.87
N ARG A 2 -21.98 12.68 -1.23
CA ARG A 2 -22.45 12.71 0.18
C ARG A 2 -21.49 12.05 1.18
N LYS A 3 -20.38 11.46 0.72
CA LYS A 3 -19.39 10.80 1.58
C LYS A 3 -18.28 11.78 1.94
N LYS A 4 -17.80 11.70 3.19
CA LYS A 4 -16.55 12.36 3.58
C LYS A 4 -15.39 11.77 2.78
N THR A 5 -14.40 12.60 2.52
CA THR A 5 -13.17 12.31 1.80
C THR A 5 -11.98 12.47 2.73
N VAL A 6 -10.78 12.17 2.23
CA VAL A 6 -9.52 12.37 2.95
C VAL A 6 -9.31 13.84 3.34
N ARG A 7 -9.99 14.78 2.66
CA ARG A 7 -9.90 16.23 2.88
C ARG A 7 -10.81 16.72 4.02
N ASP A 8 -11.74 15.89 4.47
CA ASP A 8 -12.77 16.24 5.46
C ASP A 8 -12.40 15.77 6.89
N VAL A 9 -11.18 15.26 7.10
CA VAL A 9 -10.72 14.67 8.35
C VAL A 9 -9.29 15.09 8.67
N ALA A 10 -8.97 15.24 9.95
CA ALA A 10 -7.61 15.54 10.40
C ALA A 10 -6.74 14.27 10.36
N VAL A 11 -5.70 14.29 9.53
CA VAL A 11 -4.82 13.11 9.29
C VAL A 11 -3.40 13.26 9.87
N ALA A 12 -3.00 14.46 10.29
CA ALA A 12 -1.67 14.71 10.82
C ALA A 12 -1.37 13.85 12.05
N GLY A 13 -0.22 13.17 12.04
CA GLY A 13 0.20 12.25 13.09
C GLY A 13 -0.64 10.97 13.20
N ARG A 14 -1.55 10.72 12.25
CA ARG A 14 -2.40 9.53 12.24
C ARG A 14 -1.87 8.48 11.28
N ARG A 15 -2.00 7.22 11.69
CA ARG A 15 -1.88 6.06 10.81
C ARG A 15 -3.18 5.95 10.02
N VAL A 16 -3.07 5.87 8.70
CA VAL A 16 -4.23 5.87 7.79
C VAL A 16 -4.16 4.61 6.95
N PHE A 17 -5.07 3.67 7.21
CA PHE A 17 -5.24 2.51 6.35
C PHE A 17 -5.87 2.94 5.03
N VAL A 18 -5.20 2.65 3.90
CA VAL A 18 -5.65 3.03 2.57
C VAL A 18 -5.79 1.79 1.71
N ARG A 19 -7.04 1.43 1.40
CA ARG A 19 -7.35 0.43 0.40
C ARG A 19 -7.12 1.03 -0.99
N VAL A 20 -6.17 0.48 -1.73
CA VAL A 20 -5.79 0.92 -3.08
C VAL A 20 -5.92 -0.23 -4.06
N ASP A 21 -5.99 0.09 -5.36
CA ASP A 21 -5.97 -0.90 -6.43
C ASP A 21 -4.59 -0.92 -7.07
N PHE A 22 -3.76 -1.87 -6.67
CA PHE A 22 -2.47 -2.20 -7.29
C PHE A 22 -2.50 -3.53 -8.03
N ASN A 23 -3.69 -3.98 -8.44
CA ASN A 23 -3.81 -5.20 -9.25
C ASN A 23 -3.39 -4.90 -10.70
N VAL A 24 -2.09 -4.81 -10.92
CA VAL A 24 -1.44 -4.49 -12.19
C VAL A 24 -1.00 -5.76 -12.93
N PRO A 25 -0.92 -5.74 -14.27
CA PRO A 25 -0.35 -6.85 -15.02
C PRO A 25 1.15 -6.98 -14.73
N LEU A 26 1.59 -8.23 -14.52
CA LEU A 26 3.00 -8.59 -14.38
C LEU A 26 3.41 -9.51 -15.52
N ASP A 27 4.61 -9.29 -16.05
CA ASP A 27 5.33 -10.21 -16.94
C ASP A 27 6.68 -10.53 -16.33
N GLN A 28 6.91 -11.81 -16.00
CA GLN A 28 8.13 -12.28 -15.31
C GLN A 28 8.50 -11.44 -14.07
N GLY A 29 7.49 -11.05 -13.28
CA GLY A 29 7.67 -10.23 -12.08
C GLY A 29 7.89 -8.74 -12.33
N ARG A 30 7.85 -8.28 -13.60
CA ARG A 30 7.95 -6.87 -13.98
C ARG A 30 6.57 -6.30 -14.27
N ILE A 31 6.31 -5.09 -13.79
CA ILE A 31 5.08 -4.37 -14.09
C ILE A 31 5.11 -3.92 -15.55
N THR A 32 4.09 -4.29 -16.33
CA THR A 32 3.98 -3.90 -17.75
C THR A 32 3.07 -2.68 -17.96
N ASP A 33 2.18 -2.40 -17.01
CA ASP A 33 1.34 -1.20 -16.96
C ASP A 33 1.14 -0.77 -15.50
N ASP A 34 1.58 0.44 -15.17
CA ASP A 34 1.53 0.99 -13.81
C ASP A 34 0.42 2.03 -13.62
N HIS A 35 -0.52 2.17 -14.57
CA HIS A 35 -1.59 3.18 -14.51
C HIS A 35 -2.38 3.13 -13.19
N ARG A 36 -2.63 1.93 -12.67
CA ARG A 36 -3.35 1.79 -11.39
C ARG A 36 -2.53 2.29 -10.19
N ILE A 37 -1.21 2.12 -10.23
CA ILE A 37 -0.31 2.64 -9.20
C ILE A 37 -0.31 4.16 -9.27
N THR A 38 -0.06 4.73 -10.45
CA THR A 38 0.01 6.19 -10.66
C THR A 38 -1.31 6.89 -10.30
N ALA A 39 -2.45 6.27 -10.58
CA ALA A 39 -3.78 6.79 -10.23
C ALA A 39 -4.00 6.99 -8.72
N SER A 40 -3.29 6.26 -7.86
CA SER A 40 -3.40 6.38 -6.39
C SER A 40 -2.45 7.41 -5.78
N LEU A 41 -1.40 7.82 -6.50
CA LEU A 41 -0.36 8.71 -6.00
C LEU A 41 -0.91 10.03 -5.43
N PRO A 42 -1.94 10.69 -6.03
CA PRO A 42 -2.44 11.94 -5.47
C PRO A 42 -2.97 11.80 -4.04
N THR A 43 -3.57 10.65 -3.71
CA THR A 43 -4.07 10.40 -2.34
C THR A 43 -2.93 10.09 -1.38
N ILE A 44 -1.95 9.29 -1.80
CA ILE A 44 -0.79 8.94 -0.99
C ILE A 44 0.06 10.19 -0.70
N ALA A 45 0.31 11.01 -1.72
CA ALA A 45 1.01 12.28 -1.61
C ALA A 45 0.29 13.23 -0.65
N TYR A 46 -1.03 13.42 -0.83
CA TYR A 46 -1.85 14.25 0.05
C TYR A 46 -1.69 13.84 1.52
N LEU A 47 -1.83 12.55 1.82
CA LEU A 47 -1.69 12.05 3.19
C LEU A 47 -0.28 12.31 3.75
N GLY A 48 0.76 12.04 2.96
CA GLY A 48 2.15 12.26 3.36
C GLY A 48 2.49 13.74 3.58
N GLU A 49 2.02 14.63 2.71
CA GLU A 49 2.19 16.10 2.83
C GLU A 49 1.49 16.66 4.06
N HIS A 50 0.38 16.04 4.48
CA HIS A 50 -0.38 16.44 5.67
C HIS A 50 0.07 15.70 6.94
N GLY A 51 1.27 15.12 6.94
CA GLY A 51 1.90 14.51 8.11
C GLY A 51 1.26 13.21 8.58
N ALA A 52 0.48 12.54 7.72
CA ALA A 52 -0.06 11.22 8.01
C ALA A 52 0.98 10.11 7.79
N MET A 53 0.60 8.90 8.17
CA MET A 53 1.36 7.66 8.00
C MET A 53 0.52 6.67 7.19
N PRO A 54 0.62 6.68 5.86
CA PRO A 54 -0.16 5.78 5.00
C PRO A 54 0.25 4.31 5.19
N VAL A 55 -0.74 3.46 5.43
CA VAL A 55 -0.62 2.00 5.44
C VAL A 55 -1.43 1.49 4.25
N LEU A 56 -0.75 1.17 3.16
CA LEU A 56 -1.34 0.80 1.89
C LEU A 56 -1.67 -0.68 1.85
N ALA A 57 -2.85 -1.02 1.36
CA ALA A 57 -3.31 -2.40 1.26
C ALA A 57 -3.96 -2.64 -0.11
N SER A 58 -3.44 -3.62 -0.85
CA SER A 58 -3.96 -4.04 -2.15
C SER A 58 -4.02 -5.56 -2.24
N HIS A 59 -4.77 -6.05 -3.23
CA HIS A 59 -4.57 -7.40 -3.74
C HIS A 59 -3.81 -7.35 -5.07
N LEU A 60 -3.27 -8.49 -5.46
CA LEU A 60 -2.68 -8.73 -6.78
C LEU A 60 -3.09 -10.11 -7.26
N GLY A 61 -3.63 -10.20 -8.47
CA GLY A 61 -4.11 -11.45 -9.04
C GLY A 61 -5.20 -12.14 -8.21
N ARG A 62 -5.31 -13.46 -8.36
CA ARG A 62 -6.25 -14.32 -7.64
C ARG A 62 -5.50 -15.57 -7.12
N PRO A 63 -4.59 -15.39 -6.16
CA PRO A 63 -3.88 -16.52 -5.58
C PRO A 63 -4.84 -17.49 -4.87
N LYS A 64 -4.45 -18.76 -4.73
CA LYS A 64 -5.17 -19.78 -3.93
C LYS A 64 -4.48 -20.07 -2.59
N GLY A 65 -3.57 -19.20 -2.18
CA GLY A 65 -2.64 -19.34 -1.06
C GLY A 65 -1.44 -18.40 -1.29
N VAL A 66 -0.37 -18.54 -0.54
CA VAL A 66 0.84 -17.75 -0.80
C VAL A 66 1.42 -18.13 -2.17
N ASP A 67 1.68 -17.13 -3.01
CA ASP A 67 2.26 -17.29 -4.34
C ASP A 67 3.35 -16.24 -4.53
N ASP A 68 4.60 -16.68 -4.64
CA ASP A 68 5.76 -15.78 -4.76
C ASP A 68 5.70 -14.89 -6.02
N ALA A 69 5.00 -15.33 -7.08
CA ALA A 69 4.81 -14.52 -8.29
C ALA A 69 3.81 -13.37 -8.11
N LEU A 70 2.99 -13.42 -7.04
CA LEU A 70 1.95 -12.43 -6.75
C LEU A 70 2.24 -11.64 -5.46
N ARG A 71 3.51 -11.55 -5.06
CA ARG A 71 3.95 -10.68 -3.96
C ARG A 71 3.94 -9.21 -4.36
N MET A 72 3.86 -8.35 -3.35
CA MET A 72 3.80 -6.90 -3.53
C MET A 72 5.16 -6.22 -3.74
N ASP A 73 6.27 -6.97 -3.71
CA ASP A 73 7.64 -6.48 -3.94
C ASP A 73 7.83 -5.60 -5.19
N PRO A 74 7.37 -5.99 -6.40
CA PRO A 74 7.49 -5.13 -7.58
C PRO A 74 6.68 -3.83 -7.45
N ILE A 75 5.55 -3.86 -6.75
CA ILE A 75 4.71 -2.68 -6.50
C ILE A 75 5.43 -1.74 -5.53
N ALA A 76 6.05 -2.27 -4.47
CA ALA A 76 6.83 -1.48 -3.51
C ALA A 76 7.93 -0.70 -4.21
N ARG A 77 8.75 -1.38 -5.03
CA ARG A 77 9.84 -0.74 -5.79
C ARG A 77 9.31 0.36 -6.72
N ARG A 78 8.22 0.09 -7.44
CA ARG A 78 7.63 1.08 -8.34
C ARG A 78 7.07 2.30 -7.60
N LEU A 79 6.48 2.10 -6.42
CA LEU A 79 6.03 3.21 -5.57
C LEU A 79 7.20 4.05 -5.08
N GLU A 80 8.32 3.45 -4.67
CA GLU A 80 9.52 4.18 -4.25
C GLU A 80 10.07 5.07 -5.37
N GLU A 81 10.14 4.52 -6.60
CA GLU A 81 10.55 5.26 -7.78
C GLU A 81 9.64 6.47 -8.06
N LEU A 82 8.32 6.27 -8.02
CA LEU A 82 7.33 7.29 -8.35
C LEU A 82 7.16 8.37 -7.27
N LEU A 83 7.30 7.99 -5.99
CA LEU A 83 7.16 8.91 -4.86
C LEU A 83 8.46 9.60 -4.49
N HIS A 84 9.60 9.12 -4.99
CA HIS A 84 10.94 9.52 -4.57
C HIS A 84 11.14 9.46 -3.05
N ARG A 85 10.52 8.45 -2.43
CA ARG A 85 10.49 8.26 -0.97
C ARG A 85 10.54 6.77 -0.65
N PRO A 86 11.15 6.36 0.48
CA PRO A 86 11.13 4.97 0.91
C PRO A 86 9.71 4.47 1.18
N VAL A 87 9.44 3.23 0.76
CA VAL A 87 8.19 2.51 1.02
C VAL A 87 8.53 1.19 1.68
N ARG A 88 8.19 1.08 2.97
CA ARG A 88 8.47 -0.15 3.72
C ARG A 88 7.42 -1.21 3.38
N LYS A 89 7.80 -2.21 2.58
CA LYS A 89 6.97 -3.39 2.34
C LYS A 89 7.11 -4.39 3.49
N LEU A 90 5.99 -5.03 3.87
CA LEU A 90 5.95 -6.11 4.85
C LEU A 90 5.60 -7.43 4.15
N ASP A 91 6.07 -8.56 4.68
CA ASP A 91 5.84 -9.90 4.11
C ASP A 91 4.51 -10.54 4.54
N ASP A 92 3.73 -9.82 5.33
CA ASP A 92 2.36 -10.17 5.69
C ASP A 92 1.50 -8.89 5.76
N CYS A 93 0.18 -9.05 5.83
CA CYS A 93 -0.77 -7.95 6.00
C CYS A 93 -1.40 -7.89 7.40
N VAL A 94 -1.24 -8.93 8.21
CA VAL A 94 -1.77 -9.02 9.58
C VAL A 94 -0.79 -9.72 10.52
N GLY A 95 -1.07 -9.66 11.83
CA GLY A 95 -0.39 -10.48 12.83
C GLY A 95 0.89 -9.86 13.42
N PRO A 96 1.63 -10.66 14.21
CA PRO A 96 2.68 -10.15 15.12
C PRO A 96 3.93 -9.63 14.41
N SER A 97 4.13 -9.94 13.13
CA SER A 97 5.18 -9.35 12.29
C SER A 97 4.81 -7.95 11.77
N VAL A 98 3.52 -7.63 11.69
CA VAL A 98 3.00 -6.37 11.13
C VAL A 98 2.72 -5.35 12.22
N GLU A 99 2.04 -5.76 13.30
CA GLU A 99 1.58 -4.85 14.35
C GLU A 99 2.69 -3.97 14.96
N PRO A 100 3.88 -4.49 15.31
CA PRO A 100 4.96 -3.67 15.88
C PRO A 100 5.47 -2.63 14.89
N VAL A 101 5.55 -2.98 13.60
CA VAL A 101 6.01 -2.07 12.54
C VAL A 101 5.03 -0.92 12.36
N ILE A 102 3.73 -1.24 12.29
CA ILE A 102 2.66 -0.21 12.22
C ILE A 102 2.59 0.62 13.51
N GLY A 103 2.88 0.02 14.66
CA GLY A 103 2.95 0.70 15.97
C GLY A 103 4.09 1.72 16.07
N ALA A 104 5.21 1.44 15.39
CA ALA A 104 6.42 2.26 15.44
C ALA A 104 6.56 3.26 14.29
N MET A 105 5.55 3.38 13.41
CA MET A 105 5.60 4.32 12.29
C MET A 105 5.79 5.76 12.76
N ARG A 106 6.54 6.53 11.97
CA ARG A 106 6.75 7.98 12.16
C ARG A 106 6.05 8.78 11.06
N PRO A 107 5.63 10.03 11.34
CA PRO A 107 5.01 10.90 10.35
C PRO A 107 5.79 10.94 9.02
N GLY A 108 5.09 10.75 7.90
CA GLY A 108 5.70 10.68 6.58
C GLY A 108 6.27 9.32 6.17
N GLU A 109 6.27 8.31 7.04
CA GLU A 109 6.58 6.93 6.63
C GLU A 109 5.38 6.31 5.90
N ILE A 110 5.68 5.54 4.85
CA ILE A 110 4.71 4.82 4.03
C ILE A 110 5.01 3.33 4.19
N VAL A 111 3.97 2.56 4.52
CA VAL A 111 4.05 1.10 4.58
C VAL A 111 3.15 0.49 3.52
N LEU A 112 3.63 -0.55 2.84
CA LEU A 112 2.84 -1.41 1.96
C LEU A 112 2.71 -2.79 2.61
N LEU A 113 1.48 -3.21 2.84
CA LEU A 113 1.19 -4.57 3.31
C LEU A 113 1.35 -5.59 2.17
N GLU A 114 1.56 -6.86 2.52
CA GLU A 114 1.56 -7.95 1.54
C GLU A 114 0.16 -8.14 0.90
N ASN A 115 0.12 -8.89 -0.20
CA ASN A 115 -1.09 -9.21 -0.95
C ASN A 115 -2.19 -9.79 -0.04
N LEU A 116 -3.27 -9.01 0.14
CA LEU A 116 -4.35 -9.38 1.05
C LEU A 116 -4.98 -10.75 0.73
N ARG A 117 -5.00 -11.14 -0.55
CA ARG A 117 -5.58 -12.43 -1.01
C ARG A 117 -4.72 -13.64 -0.68
N PHE A 118 -3.55 -13.48 -0.06
CA PHE A 118 -2.86 -14.62 0.57
C PHE A 118 -3.60 -15.14 1.81
N HIS A 119 -4.52 -14.35 2.37
CA HIS A 119 -5.39 -14.75 3.46
C HIS A 119 -6.79 -15.09 2.95
N PRO A 120 -7.37 -16.24 3.32
CA PRO A 120 -8.68 -16.70 2.80
C PRO A 120 -9.89 -15.87 3.27
N GLY A 121 -9.68 -14.87 4.13
CA GLY A 121 -10.72 -13.96 4.62
C GLY A 121 -10.94 -12.71 3.74
N GLU A 122 -10.12 -12.52 2.72
CA GLU A 122 -10.20 -11.44 1.72
C GLU A 122 -10.79 -11.92 0.39
#